data_AF-A0A3D4QCT0-F1
#
_entry.id   AF-A0A3D4QCT0-F1
#
_cell.length_a   1.000
_cell.length_b   1.000
_cell.length_c   1.000
_cell.angle_alpha   90.00
_cell.angle_beta   90.00
_cell.angle_gamma   90.00
#
_symmetry.space_group_name_H-M   'P 1'
#
loop_
_entity.id
_entity.type
_entity.pdbx_description
1 polymer ?
#
loop_
_entity_poly.entity_id
_entity_poly.type
_entity_poly.pdbx_seq_one_letter_code
_entity_poly.pdbx_strand_id
1 'polypeptide(L)'
;MEWREVNKWRREMRNEILAARLARPLAVRKATRDKIVAHLSREMPWLGRDGFGFYWPFRGELDLRDFAAAATSGGGAMALPVVVTEKQPVEFWEWRPETKMVPGVWSIPVPASRKPIQPPALLIPLLGFDDAGYRLGYGGGYYDRTLAACAEKPLAIGVGYAADRLATIHPQPHDIPMDAIVTEEGVRWISPRNPLAGGDAGESPCMMGEADPAYMGYLTDEETAAVLNELLEGERAGARGVIEMARMTPDLELRVALSAVAQDEARYCAMLSRHIERLGGQPSSETGAFLEKLRGIEEQNAKIDLLNKGQSWVSRRLAEILPKIADPDLYDDLCDMREVHDRNVARCARFSRQPA
;
A
#
# COMPACT_ATOMS: atom_id res chain seq x y z
N MET A 1 -3.96 -0.88 -23.88
CA MET A 1 -4.54 0.00 -22.85
C MET A 1 -3.35 0.54 -22.07
N GLU A 2 -3.20 1.84 -22.00
CA GLU A 2 -2.09 2.48 -21.29
C GLU A 2 -2.21 2.19 -19.78
N TRP A 3 -1.09 2.15 -19.06
CA TRP A 3 -1.06 1.75 -17.64
C TRP A 3 -2.00 2.59 -16.75
N ARG A 4 -2.08 3.91 -17.01
CA ARG A 4 -2.99 4.83 -16.31
C ARG A 4 -4.46 4.44 -16.51
N GLU A 5 -4.82 3.98 -17.70
CA GLU A 5 -6.18 3.52 -18.02
C GLU A 5 -6.49 2.22 -17.30
N VAL A 6 -5.54 1.27 -17.25
CA VAL A 6 -5.70 0.01 -16.52
C VAL A 6 -5.89 0.26 -15.02
N ASN A 7 -5.10 1.15 -14.42
CA ASN A 7 -5.21 1.47 -12.99
C ASN A 7 -6.54 2.15 -12.66
N LYS A 8 -6.97 3.08 -13.52
CA LYS A 8 -8.28 3.72 -13.40
C LYS A 8 -9.39 2.67 -13.48
N TRP A 9 -9.34 1.80 -14.48
CA TRP A 9 -10.30 0.71 -14.66
C TRP A 9 -10.30 -0.24 -13.45
N ARG A 10 -9.14 -0.69 -12.97
CA ARG A 10 -9.02 -1.59 -11.81
C ARG A 10 -9.65 -0.94 -10.57
N ARG A 11 -9.47 0.37 -10.36
CA ARG A 11 -10.09 1.11 -9.24
C ARG A 11 -11.61 1.19 -9.38
N GLU A 12 -12.11 1.52 -10.58
CA GLU A 12 -13.55 1.60 -10.86
C GLU A 12 -14.22 0.23 -10.68
N MET A 13 -13.61 -0.82 -11.26
CA MET A 13 -14.07 -2.20 -11.16
C MET A 13 -14.08 -2.71 -9.70
N ARG A 14 -13.05 -2.39 -8.90
CA ARG A 14 -13.06 -2.71 -7.46
C ARG A 14 -14.26 -2.09 -6.74
N ASN A 15 -14.57 -0.83 -7.03
CA ASN A 15 -15.68 -0.14 -6.40
C ASN A 15 -17.03 -0.74 -6.82
N GLU A 16 -17.20 -1.05 -8.11
CA GLU A 16 -18.39 -1.68 -8.66
C GLU A 16 -18.65 -3.05 -8.02
N ILE A 17 -17.66 -3.94 -8.04
CA ILE A 17 -17.79 -5.27 -7.46
C ILE A 17 -18.01 -5.20 -5.96
N LEU A 18 -17.32 -4.30 -5.26
CA LEU A 18 -17.50 -4.14 -3.81
C LEU A 18 -18.91 -3.65 -3.48
N ALA A 19 -19.45 -2.69 -4.24
CA ALA A 19 -20.83 -2.24 -4.07
C ALA A 19 -21.82 -3.38 -4.30
N ALA A 20 -21.66 -4.14 -5.39
CA ALA A 20 -22.50 -5.30 -5.69
C ALA A 20 -22.42 -6.37 -4.59
N ARG A 21 -21.20 -6.67 -4.10
CA ARG A 21 -20.96 -7.63 -3.01
C ARG A 21 -21.63 -7.22 -1.72
N LEU A 22 -21.52 -5.95 -1.32
CA LEU A 22 -22.13 -5.43 -0.10
C LEU A 22 -23.67 -5.38 -0.19
N ALA A 23 -24.21 -5.24 -1.40
CA ALA A 23 -25.65 -5.30 -1.65
C ALA A 23 -26.23 -6.73 -1.62
N ARG A 24 -25.38 -7.78 -1.61
CA ARG A 24 -25.86 -9.18 -1.59
C ARG A 24 -26.58 -9.50 -0.26
N PRO A 25 -27.82 -10.02 -0.32
CA PRO A 25 -28.53 -10.43 0.88
C PRO A 25 -27.76 -11.49 1.68
N LEU A 26 -27.88 -11.44 3.02
CA LEU A 26 -27.21 -12.37 3.92
C LEU A 26 -27.52 -13.84 3.60
N ALA A 27 -28.77 -14.14 3.22
CA ALA A 27 -29.19 -15.50 2.85
C ALA A 27 -28.42 -16.03 1.63
N VAL A 28 -28.23 -15.20 0.60
CA VAL A 28 -27.46 -15.54 -0.60
C VAL A 28 -25.98 -15.75 -0.25
N ARG A 29 -25.40 -14.88 0.58
CA ARG A 29 -24.02 -15.02 1.05
C ARG A 29 -23.79 -16.33 1.82
N LYS A 30 -24.71 -16.69 2.72
CA LYS A 30 -24.66 -17.96 3.47
C LYS A 30 -24.76 -19.17 2.54
N ALA A 31 -25.75 -19.19 1.65
CA ALA A 31 -25.92 -20.30 0.71
C ALA A 31 -24.71 -20.47 -0.23
N THR A 32 -24.10 -19.36 -0.66
CA THR A 32 -22.86 -19.37 -1.47
C THR A 32 -21.70 -19.95 -0.67
N ARG A 33 -21.50 -19.49 0.57
CA ARG A 33 -20.48 -20.02 1.48
C ARG A 33 -20.64 -21.53 1.65
N ASP A 34 -21.85 -22.00 1.90
CA ASP A 34 -22.11 -23.41 2.17
C ASP A 34 -21.75 -24.30 0.98
N LYS A 35 -22.06 -23.85 -0.25
CA LYS A 35 -21.64 -24.53 -1.49
C LYS A 35 -20.11 -24.57 -1.62
N ILE A 36 -19.44 -23.44 -1.40
CA ILE A 36 -17.97 -23.34 -1.46
C ILE A 36 -17.31 -24.25 -0.43
N VAL A 37 -17.81 -24.27 0.82
CA VAL A 37 -17.32 -25.16 1.87
C VAL A 37 -17.54 -26.62 1.51
N ALA A 38 -18.65 -26.97 0.88
CA ALA A 38 -18.90 -28.32 0.38
C ALA A 38 -17.90 -28.72 -0.72
N HIS A 39 -17.59 -27.81 -1.65
CA HIS A 39 -16.56 -28.03 -2.67
C HIS A 39 -15.17 -28.22 -2.07
N LEU A 40 -14.75 -27.32 -1.17
CA LEU A 40 -13.46 -27.42 -0.47
C LEU A 40 -13.34 -28.75 0.29
N SER A 41 -14.37 -29.11 1.06
CA SER A 41 -14.38 -30.36 1.84
C SER A 41 -14.31 -31.61 0.96
N ARG A 42 -15.00 -31.60 -0.17
CA ARG A 42 -15.08 -32.75 -1.08
C ARG A 42 -13.81 -32.92 -1.91
N GLU A 43 -13.28 -31.82 -2.44
CA GLU A 43 -12.24 -31.84 -3.48
C GLU A 43 -10.85 -31.53 -2.93
N MET A 44 -10.76 -30.93 -1.74
CA MET A 44 -9.49 -30.61 -1.07
C MET A 44 -9.48 -31.11 0.39
N PRO A 45 -9.82 -32.39 0.67
CA PRO A 45 -9.89 -32.90 2.04
C PRO A 45 -8.53 -32.89 2.75
N TRP A 46 -7.43 -32.88 2.00
CA TRP A 46 -6.07 -32.79 2.52
C TRP A 46 -5.80 -31.46 3.23
N LEU A 47 -6.58 -30.39 3.00
CA LEU A 47 -6.44 -29.10 3.69
C LEU A 47 -6.50 -29.27 5.21
N GLY A 48 -7.39 -30.13 5.73
CA GLY A 48 -7.49 -30.40 7.17
C GLY A 48 -6.30 -31.17 7.75
N ARG A 49 -5.67 -32.02 6.94
CA ARG A 49 -4.51 -32.83 7.35
C ARG A 49 -3.22 -32.02 7.30
N ASP A 50 -3.00 -31.29 6.20
CA ASP A 50 -1.72 -30.66 5.87
C ASP A 50 -1.63 -29.22 6.39
N GLY A 51 -2.78 -28.59 6.63
CA GLY A 51 -2.86 -27.20 7.08
C GLY A 51 -2.99 -26.21 5.92
N PHE A 52 -3.50 -25.01 6.22
CA PHE A 52 -3.60 -23.94 5.25
C PHE A 52 -3.65 -22.55 5.89
N GLY A 53 -3.17 -21.56 5.16
CA GLY A 53 -3.42 -20.16 5.45
C GLY A 53 -4.78 -19.75 4.91
N PHE A 54 -5.52 -18.94 5.64
CA PHE A 54 -6.78 -18.35 5.21
C PHE A 54 -6.88 -16.91 5.70
N TYR A 55 -7.97 -16.21 5.42
CA TYR A 55 -8.15 -14.80 5.77
C TYR A 55 -9.25 -14.61 6.82
N TRP A 56 -9.13 -13.53 7.59
CA TRP A 56 -10.23 -13.06 8.41
C TRP A 56 -11.18 -12.21 7.53
N PRO A 57 -12.49 -12.52 7.48
CA PRO A 57 -13.39 -11.92 6.50
C PRO A 57 -13.51 -10.41 6.69
N PHE A 58 -13.35 -9.67 5.60
CA PHE A 58 -13.41 -8.23 5.53
C PHE A 58 -14.36 -7.77 4.42
N ARG A 59 -15.16 -6.73 4.68
CA ARG A 59 -16.04 -6.07 3.68
C ARG A 59 -16.84 -7.01 2.75
N GLY A 60 -17.61 -7.92 3.33
CA GLY A 60 -18.52 -8.80 2.57
C GLY A 60 -17.86 -10.01 1.91
N GLU A 61 -16.58 -10.25 2.18
CA GLU A 61 -15.92 -11.53 1.89
C GLU A 61 -16.69 -12.72 2.52
N LEU A 62 -16.44 -13.90 1.96
CA LEU A 62 -16.98 -15.15 2.51
C LEU A 62 -16.30 -15.48 3.83
N ASP A 63 -17.09 -15.85 4.83
CA ASP A 63 -16.56 -16.24 6.14
C ASP A 63 -16.21 -17.73 6.15
N LEU A 64 -14.91 -18.03 6.13
CA LEU A 64 -14.40 -19.42 6.13
C LEU A 64 -13.93 -19.87 7.53
N ARG A 65 -14.19 -19.09 8.58
CA ARG A 65 -13.69 -19.41 9.93
C ARG A 65 -14.26 -20.72 10.47
N ASP A 66 -15.53 -21.01 10.21
CA ASP A 66 -16.16 -22.27 10.62
C ASP A 66 -15.50 -23.48 9.93
N PHE A 67 -15.14 -23.33 8.65
CA PHE A 67 -14.43 -24.35 7.88
C PHE A 67 -13.00 -24.54 8.42
N ALA A 68 -12.27 -23.45 8.66
CA ALA A 68 -10.93 -23.51 9.27
C ALA A 68 -10.97 -24.13 10.68
N ALA A 69 -11.99 -23.81 11.48
CA ALA A 69 -12.19 -24.39 12.80
C ALA A 69 -12.42 -25.90 12.71
N ALA A 70 -13.30 -26.36 11.82
CA ALA A 70 -13.53 -27.79 11.61
C ALA A 70 -12.27 -28.52 11.11
N ALA A 71 -11.50 -27.88 10.23
CA ALA A 71 -10.26 -28.42 9.67
C ALA A 71 -9.18 -28.69 10.72
N THR A 72 -9.18 -27.97 11.86
CA THR A 72 -8.20 -28.20 12.94
C THR A 72 -8.24 -29.62 13.53
N SER A 73 -9.37 -30.31 13.41
CA SER A 73 -9.50 -31.72 13.83
C SER A 73 -8.68 -32.70 12.98
N GLY A 74 -8.26 -32.30 11.78
CA GLY A 74 -7.44 -33.12 10.87
C GLY A 74 -5.94 -33.12 11.18
N GLY A 75 -5.47 -32.31 12.14
CA GLY A 75 -4.07 -32.22 12.56
C GLY A 75 -3.23 -31.16 11.86
N GLY A 76 -3.71 -30.59 10.75
CA GLY A 76 -3.06 -29.50 10.04
C GLY A 76 -3.14 -28.17 10.79
N ALA A 77 -2.10 -27.34 10.65
CA ALA A 77 -2.06 -26.01 11.24
C ALA A 77 -2.77 -24.99 10.35
N MET A 78 -3.68 -24.21 10.94
CA MET A 78 -4.32 -23.09 10.26
C MET A 78 -3.56 -21.80 10.55
N ALA A 79 -3.53 -20.88 9.59
CA ALA A 79 -2.86 -19.60 9.80
C ALA A 79 -3.63 -18.41 9.24
N LEU A 80 -3.46 -17.26 9.88
CA LEU A 80 -3.98 -15.98 9.41
C LEU A 80 -2.83 -15.07 8.95
N PRO A 81 -3.01 -14.29 7.88
CA PRO A 81 -2.03 -13.31 7.45
C PRO A 81 -1.96 -12.15 8.44
N VAL A 82 -0.75 -11.75 8.79
CA VAL A 82 -0.45 -10.64 9.68
C VAL A 82 0.53 -9.71 8.98
N VAL A 83 0.13 -8.45 8.86
CA VAL A 83 1.00 -7.38 8.36
C VAL A 83 1.93 -6.97 9.51
N VAL A 84 3.18 -7.43 9.45
CA VAL A 84 4.23 -7.05 10.43
C VAL A 84 4.90 -5.73 10.02
N THR A 85 5.08 -5.54 8.72
CA THR A 85 5.63 -4.32 8.14
C THR A 85 4.77 -3.93 6.94
N GLU A 86 4.38 -2.67 6.87
CA GLU A 86 3.59 -2.17 5.73
C GLU A 86 4.34 -2.39 4.41
N LYS A 87 3.59 -2.71 3.36
CA LYS A 87 4.12 -2.95 2.00
C LYS A 87 5.10 -4.13 1.87
N GLN A 88 5.31 -4.94 2.90
CA GLN A 88 6.08 -6.18 2.83
C GLN A 88 5.17 -7.41 2.61
N PRO A 89 5.73 -8.59 2.29
CA PRO A 89 5.01 -9.86 2.43
C PRO A 89 4.35 -9.99 3.81
N VAL A 90 3.17 -10.62 3.87
CA VAL A 90 2.54 -10.92 5.16
C VAL A 90 3.18 -12.16 5.77
N GLU A 91 3.24 -12.19 7.10
CA GLU A 91 3.53 -13.43 7.82
C GLU A 91 2.24 -14.20 8.05
N PHE A 92 2.30 -15.54 8.00
CA PHE A 92 1.17 -16.38 8.38
C PHE A 92 1.36 -16.86 9.82
N TRP A 93 0.53 -16.40 10.74
CA TRP A 93 0.62 -16.79 12.15
C TRP A 93 -0.40 -17.87 12.48
N GLU A 94 0.04 -18.88 13.26
CA GLU A 94 -0.81 -19.99 13.70
C GLU A 94 -2.11 -19.47 14.34
N TRP A 95 -3.23 -20.08 13.95
CA TRP A 95 -4.55 -19.78 14.45
C TRP A 95 -5.31 -21.06 14.82
N ARG A 96 -6.07 -20.96 15.91
CA ARG A 96 -7.03 -21.95 16.43
C ARG A 96 -8.28 -21.21 16.93
N PRO A 97 -9.45 -21.86 17.03
CA PRO A 97 -10.68 -21.21 17.52
C PRO A 97 -10.53 -20.47 18.85
N GLU A 98 -9.71 -21.00 19.76
CA GLU A 98 -9.41 -20.44 21.09
C GLU A 98 -8.29 -19.39 21.09
N THR A 99 -7.69 -19.08 19.94
CA THR A 99 -6.58 -18.14 19.85
C THR A 99 -7.02 -16.75 20.27
N LYS A 100 -6.27 -16.14 21.18
CA LYS A 100 -6.48 -14.75 21.58
C LYS A 100 -6.19 -13.84 20.39
N MET A 101 -7.16 -13.00 20.04
CA MET A 101 -7.07 -12.07 18.92
C MET A 101 -6.90 -10.63 19.41
N VAL A 102 -6.21 -9.81 18.64
CA VAL A 102 -6.07 -8.36 18.83
C VAL A 102 -6.36 -7.62 17.52
N PRO A 103 -6.77 -6.34 17.55
CA PRO A 103 -6.92 -5.55 16.34
C PRO A 103 -5.58 -5.37 15.62
N GLY A 104 -5.52 -5.71 14.33
CA GLY A 104 -4.40 -5.44 13.44
C GLY A 104 -4.67 -4.25 12.50
N VAL A 105 -3.97 -4.22 11.37
CA VAL A 105 -4.18 -3.22 10.31
C VAL A 105 -5.64 -3.25 9.82
N TRP A 106 -6.22 -2.07 9.62
CA TRP A 106 -7.66 -1.89 9.30
C TRP A 106 -8.63 -2.50 10.32
N SER A 107 -8.19 -2.67 11.57
CA SER A 107 -8.95 -3.30 12.65
C SER A 107 -9.35 -4.75 12.35
N ILE A 108 -8.65 -5.42 11.42
CA ILE A 108 -8.85 -6.84 11.15
C ILE A 108 -8.23 -7.62 12.32
N PRO A 109 -8.98 -8.51 13.00
CA PRO A 109 -8.44 -9.33 14.08
C PRO A 109 -7.27 -10.22 13.61
N VAL A 110 -6.16 -10.18 14.34
CA VAL A 110 -4.97 -11.01 14.14
C VAL A 110 -4.59 -11.74 15.43
N PRO A 111 -3.87 -12.88 15.38
CA PRO A 111 -3.39 -13.55 16.59
C PRO A 111 -2.53 -12.62 17.45
N ALA A 112 -2.73 -12.64 18.77
CA ALA A 112 -2.01 -11.77 19.71
C ALA A 112 -0.53 -12.13 19.89
N SER A 113 -0.17 -13.37 19.56
CA SER A 113 1.20 -13.88 19.70
C SER A 113 1.76 -14.25 18.33
N ARG A 114 2.96 -13.74 18.03
CA ARG A 114 3.69 -14.05 16.81
C ARG A 114 4.16 -15.51 16.82
N LYS A 115 3.51 -16.35 16.03
CA LYS A 115 3.86 -17.77 15.80
C LYS A 115 3.86 -18.06 14.29
N PRO A 116 4.88 -17.61 13.56
CA PRO A 116 4.91 -17.74 12.11
C PRO A 116 5.03 -19.20 11.69
N ILE A 117 4.23 -19.59 10.70
CA ILE A 117 4.30 -20.87 10.01
C ILE A 117 4.29 -20.63 8.49
N GLN A 118 4.68 -21.64 7.72
CA GLN A 118 4.56 -21.64 6.26
C GLN A 118 3.50 -22.66 5.85
N PRO A 119 2.25 -22.23 5.61
CA PRO A 119 1.20 -23.16 5.22
C PRO A 119 1.45 -23.69 3.80
N PRO A 120 1.25 -24.98 3.53
CA PRO A 120 1.47 -25.55 2.19
C PRO A 120 0.42 -25.11 1.17
N ALA A 121 -0.72 -24.58 1.63
CA ALA A 121 -1.77 -24.02 0.79
C ALA A 121 -2.32 -22.72 1.40
N LEU A 122 -2.78 -21.81 0.55
CA LEU A 122 -3.39 -20.54 0.93
C LEU A 122 -4.77 -20.39 0.30
N LEU A 123 -5.80 -20.17 1.12
CA LEU A 123 -7.12 -19.71 0.70
C LEU A 123 -7.10 -18.18 0.65
N ILE A 124 -7.15 -17.63 -0.57
CA ILE A 124 -6.96 -16.21 -0.86
C ILE A 124 -8.30 -15.61 -1.29
N PRO A 125 -8.78 -14.52 -0.65
CA PRO A 125 -10.06 -13.93 -1.02
C PRO A 125 -9.96 -13.25 -2.39
N LEU A 126 -10.95 -13.51 -3.23
CA LEU A 126 -11.12 -12.84 -4.52
C LEU A 126 -12.03 -11.64 -4.33
N LEU A 127 -11.65 -10.46 -4.83
CA LEU A 127 -12.61 -9.37 -5.07
C LEU A 127 -13.19 -9.51 -6.48
N GLY A 128 -12.34 -9.67 -7.49
CA GLY A 128 -12.70 -10.21 -8.80
C GLY A 128 -11.63 -11.17 -9.31
N PHE A 129 -11.91 -11.92 -10.36
CA PHE A 129 -10.94 -12.84 -10.97
C PHE A 129 -11.24 -13.10 -12.44
N ASP A 130 -10.25 -13.57 -13.21
CA ASP A 130 -10.44 -13.97 -14.60
C ASP A 130 -10.23 -15.47 -14.85
N ASP A 131 -10.48 -15.89 -16.08
CA ASP A 131 -10.34 -17.29 -16.48
C ASP A 131 -8.88 -17.76 -16.54
N ALA A 132 -7.90 -16.86 -16.53
CA ALA A 132 -6.49 -17.22 -16.40
C ALA A 132 -6.05 -17.36 -14.93
N GLY A 133 -6.97 -17.21 -13.96
CA GLY A 133 -6.71 -17.39 -12.53
C GLY A 133 -6.13 -16.15 -11.86
N TYR A 134 -5.98 -15.03 -12.57
CA TYR A 134 -5.53 -13.79 -11.95
C TYR A 134 -6.64 -13.17 -11.12
N ARG A 135 -6.26 -12.58 -9.98
CA ARG A 135 -7.19 -11.96 -9.04
C ARG A 135 -7.07 -10.45 -9.02
N LEU A 136 -8.21 -9.77 -9.07
CA LEU A 136 -8.31 -8.37 -8.68
C LEU A 136 -8.52 -8.36 -7.15
N GLY A 137 -7.51 -7.89 -6.40
CA GLY A 137 -7.61 -7.69 -4.95
C GLY A 137 -7.97 -6.26 -4.55
N TYR A 138 -7.92 -5.95 -3.25
CA TYR A 138 -8.20 -4.60 -2.71
C TYR A 138 -7.13 -3.54 -3.03
N GLY A 139 -6.04 -3.91 -3.72
CA GLY A 139 -4.99 -2.97 -4.17
C GLY A 139 -3.74 -2.89 -3.27
N GLY A 140 -3.70 -3.63 -2.15
CA GLY A 140 -2.53 -3.64 -1.27
C GLY A 140 -1.36 -4.49 -1.77
N GLY A 141 -1.55 -5.41 -2.72
CA GLY A 141 -0.50 -6.28 -3.27
C GLY A 141 0.13 -7.27 -2.29
N TYR A 142 -0.46 -7.47 -1.10
CA TYR A 142 0.12 -8.31 -0.04
C TYR A 142 0.32 -9.75 -0.46
N TYR A 143 -0.70 -10.41 -1.01
CA TYR A 143 -0.59 -11.81 -1.43
C TYR A 143 0.36 -11.99 -2.61
N ASP A 144 0.38 -11.07 -3.58
CA ASP A 144 1.27 -11.17 -4.75
C ASP A 144 2.73 -11.07 -4.31
N ARG A 145 3.06 -10.12 -3.41
CA ARG A 145 4.38 -10.07 -2.77
C ARG A 145 4.70 -11.30 -1.94
N THR A 146 3.70 -11.85 -1.24
CA THR A 146 3.90 -13.02 -0.37
C THR A 146 4.20 -14.27 -1.20
N LEU A 147 3.41 -14.52 -2.24
CA LEU A 147 3.62 -15.63 -3.17
C LEU A 147 4.94 -15.50 -3.93
N ALA A 148 5.38 -14.28 -4.26
CA ALA A 148 6.67 -14.03 -4.88
C ALA A 148 7.86 -14.29 -3.94
N ALA A 149 7.70 -14.02 -2.64
CA ALA A 149 8.76 -14.14 -1.64
C ALA A 149 8.90 -15.55 -1.05
N CYS A 150 7.92 -16.44 -1.25
CA CYS A 150 7.97 -17.81 -0.76
C CYS A 150 9.03 -18.64 -1.50
N ALA A 151 10.02 -19.16 -0.76
CA ALA A 151 11.01 -20.10 -1.31
C ALA A 151 10.35 -21.41 -1.79
N GLU A 152 9.48 -21.99 -0.94
CA GLU A 152 8.57 -23.05 -1.32
C GLU A 152 7.19 -22.44 -1.59
N LYS A 153 6.75 -22.49 -2.85
CA LYS A 153 5.50 -21.85 -3.25
C LYS A 153 4.31 -22.64 -2.70
N PRO A 154 3.46 -22.05 -1.85
CA PRO A 154 2.24 -22.71 -1.43
C PRO A 154 1.27 -22.82 -2.61
N LEU A 155 0.32 -23.75 -2.49
CA LEU A 155 -0.79 -23.85 -3.42
C LEU A 155 -1.73 -22.65 -3.22
N ALA A 156 -1.82 -21.78 -4.23
CA ALA A 156 -2.64 -20.57 -4.17
C ALA A 156 -4.07 -20.86 -4.63
N ILE A 157 -5.03 -20.84 -3.71
CA ILE A 157 -6.43 -21.16 -3.99
C ILE A 157 -7.26 -19.90 -3.81
N GLY A 158 -7.72 -19.32 -4.92
CA GLY A 158 -8.65 -18.19 -4.89
C GLY A 158 -10.05 -18.63 -4.48
N VAL A 159 -10.66 -17.94 -3.52
CA VAL A 159 -12.04 -18.19 -3.07
C VAL A 159 -12.90 -16.94 -3.26
N GLY A 160 -14.02 -17.07 -3.97
CA GLY A 160 -14.88 -15.93 -4.29
C GLY A 160 -16.23 -16.33 -4.85
N TYR A 161 -17.00 -15.33 -5.25
CA TYR A 161 -18.32 -15.52 -5.87
C TYR A 161 -18.16 -15.66 -7.39
N ALA A 162 -18.87 -16.59 -8.02
CA ALA A 162 -18.84 -16.75 -9.47
C ALA A 162 -19.26 -15.47 -10.23
N ALA A 163 -20.20 -14.71 -9.65
CA ALA A 163 -20.66 -13.43 -10.18
C ALA A 163 -19.59 -12.33 -10.22
N ASP A 164 -18.45 -12.51 -9.52
CA ASP A 164 -17.32 -11.56 -9.52
C ASP A 164 -16.26 -11.94 -10.58
N ARG A 165 -16.59 -12.86 -11.49
CA ARG A 165 -15.74 -13.23 -12.64
C ARG A 165 -15.71 -12.09 -13.67
N LEU A 166 -14.52 -11.79 -14.17
CA LEU A 166 -14.25 -10.75 -15.15
C LEU A 166 -13.68 -11.38 -16.42
N ALA A 167 -13.92 -10.75 -17.57
CA ALA A 167 -13.30 -11.17 -18.83
C ALA A 167 -11.76 -11.08 -18.76
N THR A 168 -11.25 -10.10 -18.01
CA THR A 168 -9.84 -9.94 -17.69
C THR A 168 -9.71 -9.04 -16.46
N ILE A 169 -8.68 -9.22 -15.65
CA ILE A 169 -8.30 -8.20 -14.66
C ILE A 169 -7.30 -7.17 -15.21
N HIS A 170 -7.00 -7.27 -16.52
CA HIS A 170 -5.80 -6.75 -17.16
C HIS A 170 -4.57 -7.14 -16.34
N PRO A 171 -4.19 -8.43 -16.26
CA PRO A 171 -3.05 -8.90 -15.46
C PRO A 171 -1.78 -8.14 -15.82
N GLN A 172 -0.89 -7.92 -14.86
CA GLN A 172 0.40 -7.34 -15.17
C GLN A 172 1.54 -8.00 -14.39
N PRO A 173 2.83 -7.67 -14.62
CA PRO A 173 3.95 -8.59 -14.35
C PRO A 173 4.08 -9.15 -12.91
N HIS A 174 3.79 -8.35 -11.88
CA HIS A 174 3.70 -8.80 -10.48
C HIS A 174 2.42 -9.60 -10.14
N ASP A 175 1.43 -9.57 -11.03
CA ASP A 175 0.26 -10.46 -11.11
C ASP A 175 0.63 -11.92 -10.87
N ILE A 176 0.32 -12.55 -9.72
CA ILE A 176 0.51 -14.00 -9.57
C ILE A 176 -0.85 -14.70 -9.72
N PRO A 177 -1.01 -15.61 -10.72
CA PRO A 177 -2.25 -16.34 -10.89
C PRO A 177 -2.44 -17.36 -9.77
N MET A 178 -3.69 -17.62 -9.42
CA MET A 178 -4.06 -18.68 -8.50
C MET A 178 -3.92 -20.04 -9.20
N ASP A 179 -3.54 -21.07 -8.45
CA ASP A 179 -3.49 -22.46 -8.93
C ASP A 179 -4.88 -23.05 -9.11
N ALA A 180 -5.82 -22.64 -8.25
CA ALA A 180 -7.23 -23.01 -8.34
C ALA A 180 -8.13 -21.83 -7.98
N ILE A 181 -9.34 -21.83 -8.55
CA ILE A 181 -10.43 -20.92 -8.20
C ILE A 181 -11.60 -21.75 -7.68
N VAL A 182 -12.14 -21.38 -6.53
CA VAL A 182 -13.30 -22.01 -5.90
C VAL A 182 -14.42 -20.99 -5.79
N THR A 183 -15.56 -21.34 -6.37
CA THR A 183 -16.81 -20.58 -6.29
C THR A 183 -17.97 -21.52 -5.94
N GLU A 184 -19.18 -20.97 -5.82
CA GLU A 184 -20.40 -21.75 -5.64
C GLU A 184 -20.77 -22.64 -6.84
N GLU A 185 -20.07 -22.49 -7.97
CA GLU A 185 -20.22 -23.33 -9.16
C GLU A 185 -19.29 -24.54 -9.16
N GLY A 186 -18.22 -24.53 -8.35
CA GLY A 186 -17.27 -25.63 -8.24
C GLY A 186 -15.81 -25.19 -8.05
N VAL A 187 -14.90 -26.17 -8.18
CA VAL A 187 -13.46 -25.96 -8.20
C VAL A 187 -12.96 -25.98 -9.65
N ARG A 188 -12.14 -24.99 -10.00
CA ARG A 188 -11.47 -24.92 -11.30
C ARG A 188 -9.97 -24.82 -11.09
N TRP A 189 -9.24 -25.84 -11.51
CA TRP A 189 -7.78 -25.86 -11.52
C TRP A 189 -7.27 -25.10 -12.75
N ILE A 190 -6.33 -24.18 -12.52
CA ILE A 190 -5.69 -23.34 -13.55
C ILE A 190 -4.30 -23.90 -13.87
N SER A 191 -3.59 -24.28 -12.82
CA SER A 191 -2.19 -24.68 -12.85
C SER A 191 -2.07 -26.22 -12.85
N PRO A 192 -1.02 -26.77 -13.49
CA PRO A 192 -0.75 -28.21 -13.43
C PRO A 192 -0.34 -28.69 -12.03
N ARG A 193 -0.10 -27.78 -11.07
CA ARG A 193 0.17 -28.08 -9.65
C ARG A 193 -1.03 -28.68 -8.89
N ASN A 194 -2.02 -29.22 -9.61
CA ASN A 194 -3.16 -29.92 -9.02
C ASN A 194 -2.68 -31.18 -8.29
N PRO A 195 -2.79 -31.27 -6.95
CA PRO A 195 -2.37 -32.46 -6.19
C PRO A 195 -3.16 -33.73 -6.53
N LEU A 196 -4.31 -33.59 -7.20
CA LEU A 196 -5.14 -34.71 -7.68
C LEU A 196 -4.76 -35.18 -9.09
N ALA A 197 -3.96 -34.41 -9.83
CA ALA A 197 -3.42 -34.83 -11.11
C ALA A 197 -2.22 -35.75 -10.83
N GLY A 198 -2.41 -37.06 -10.90
CA GLY A 198 -1.30 -38.00 -10.79
C GLY A 198 -0.33 -37.83 -11.96
N GLY A 199 0.80 -37.16 -11.74
CA GLY A 199 1.87 -37.03 -12.74
C GLY A 199 2.90 -35.94 -12.41
N ASP A 200 4.18 -36.25 -12.66
CA ASP A 200 5.42 -35.55 -12.29
C ASP A 200 5.38 -34.01 -12.22
N ALA A 201 6.02 -33.49 -11.17
CA ALA A 201 6.40 -32.10 -11.02
C ALA A 201 7.39 -31.70 -12.11
N GLY A 202 6.86 -31.18 -13.22
CA GLY A 202 7.64 -30.48 -14.23
C GLY A 202 8.11 -29.14 -13.68
N GLU A 203 9.42 -29.01 -13.48
CA GLU A 203 10.10 -27.74 -13.25
C GLU A 203 9.76 -26.75 -14.37
N SER A 204 9.56 -25.48 -14.03
CA SER A 204 9.62 -24.39 -15.00
C SER A 204 10.11 -23.09 -14.37
N PRO A 205 10.85 -22.29 -15.14
CA PRO A 205 12.06 -21.65 -14.65
C PRO A 205 11.81 -20.29 -14.03
N CYS A 206 12.61 -19.99 -13.02
CA CYS A 206 12.88 -18.63 -12.58
C CYS A 206 13.39 -17.79 -13.76
N MET A 207 12.66 -16.73 -14.11
CA MET A 207 13.22 -15.55 -14.77
C MET A 207 12.57 -14.32 -14.14
N MET A 208 13.13 -13.87 -13.01
CA MET A 208 13.02 -12.47 -12.59
C MET A 208 14.23 -11.75 -13.17
N GLY A 209 14.05 -11.16 -14.33
CA GLY A 209 14.90 -10.12 -14.88
C GLY A 209 13.95 -9.11 -15.52
N GLU A 210 13.97 -7.88 -15.00
CA GLU A 210 13.26 -6.71 -15.53
C GLU A 210 11.75 -6.66 -15.25
N ALA A 211 11.38 -6.31 -14.02
CA ALA A 211 10.05 -5.77 -13.71
C ALA A 211 10.18 -4.25 -13.45
N ASP A 212 9.48 -3.47 -14.27
CA ASP A 212 9.40 -2.01 -14.27
C ASP A 212 8.88 -1.44 -12.92
N PRO A 213 9.59 -0.48 -12.28
CA PRO A 213 9.22 0.17 -11.01
C PRO A 213 7.86 0.89 -11.01
N ALA A 214 7.28 1.22 -12.17
CA ALA A 214 5.96 1.88 -12.25
C ALA A 214 4.81 0.99 -11.72
N TYR A 215 5.05 -0.30 -11.51
CA TYR A 215 3.99 -1.28 -11.36
C TYR A 215 3.42 -1.43 -9.92
N MET A 216 3.71 -0.56 -8.95
CA MET A 216 3.36 -0.80 -7.52
C MET A 216 2.50 0.28 -6.84
N GLY A 217 1.87 1.18 -7.61
CA GLY A 217 1.15 2.35 -7.08
C GLY A 217 2.07 3.49 -6.67
N TYR A 218 3.33 3.41 -7.10
CA TYR A 218 4.30 4.47 -7.02
C TYR A 218 4.13 5.44 -8.20
N LEU A 219 4.54 6.69 -7.99
CA LEU A 219 4.70 7.66 -9.07
C LEU A 219 5.77 7.14 -10.03
N THR A 220 5.56 7.32 -11.33
CA THR A 220 6.61 7.14 -12.34
C THR A 220 7.77 8.10 -12.07
N ASP A 221 8.95 7.88 -12.66
CA ASP A 221 10.08 8.80 -12.52
C ASP A 221 9.73 10.22 -12.99
N GLU A 222 8.95 10.34 -14.07
CA GLU A 222 8.46 11.62 -14.59
C GLU A 222 7.46 12.30 -13.63
N GLU A 223 6.50 11.56 -13.09
CA GLU A 223 5.54 12.09 -12.09
C GLU A 223 6.24 12.44 -10.78
N THR A 224 7.21 11.64 -10.37
CA THR A 224 8.04 11.88 -9.20
C THR A 224 8.84 13.16 -9.40
N ALA A 225 9.55 13.29 -10.52
CA ALA A 225 10.31 14.50 -10.85
C ALA A 225 9.41 15.75 -10.91
N ALA A 226 8.19 15.65 -11.44
CA ALA A 226 7.23 16.75 -11.47
C ALA A 226 6.81 17.19 -10.06
N VAL A 227 6.52 16.25 -9.17
CA VAL A 227 6.16 16.53 -7.77
C VAL A 227 7.36 17.08 -6.99
N LEU A 228 8.56 16.55 -7.21
CA LEU A 228 9.78 17.09 -6.60
C LEU A 228 10.06 18.51 -7.08
N ASN A 229 9.74 18.83 -8.34
CA ASN A 229 9.82 20.20 -8.85
C ASN A 229 8.84 21.14 -8.15
N GLU A 230 7.60 20.70 -7.91
CA GLU A 230 6.61 21.47 -7.12
C GLU A 230 7.14 21.78 -5.71
N LEU A 231 7.76 20.80 -5.05
CA LEU A 231 8.39 20.99 -3.74
C LEU A 231 9.61 21.92 -3.83
N LEU A 232 10.46 21.74 -4.84
CA LEU A 232 11.68 22.54 -5.04
C LEU A 232 11.38 24.02 -5.22
N GLU A 233 10.32 24.35 -5.96
CA GLU A 233 9.87 25.73 -6.14
C GLU A 233 9.41 26.35 -4.80
N GLY A 234 8.74 25.55 -3.97
CA GLY A 234 8.36 25.92 -2.61
C GLY A 234 9.58 26.20 -1.72
N GLU A 235 10.55 25.29 -1.69
CA GLU A 235 11.78 25.44 -0.90
C GLU A 235 12.63 26.64 -1.35
N ARG A 236 12.75 26.88 -2.66
CA ARG A 236 13.51 28.03 -3.18
C ARG A 236 12.85 29.37 -2.84
N ALA A 237 11.52 29.41 -2.90
CA ALA A 237 10.75 30.56 -2.46
C ALA A 237 10.91 30.81 -0.96
N GLY A 238 10.84 29.75 -0.14
CA GLY A 238 11.13 29.79 1.29
C GLY A 238 12.52 30.36 1.57
N ALA A 239 13.56 29.73 1.02
CA ALA A 239 14.95 30.03 1.37
C ALA A 239 15.29 31.51 1.14
N ARG A 240 14.81 32.08 0.02
CA ARG A 240 15.01 33.50 -0.30
C ARG A 240 14.23 34.42 0.62
N GLY A 241 12.95 34.12 0.86
CA GLY A 241 12.07 34.93 1.71
C GLY A 241 12.54 34.94 3.17
N VAL A 242 12.96 33.79 3.69
CA VAL A 242 13.41 33.61 5.08
C VAL A 242 14.74 34.32 5.32
N ILE A 243 15.69 34.29 4.36
CA ILE A 243 16.94 35.06 4.45
C ILE A 243 16.66 36.57 4.52
N GLU A 244 15.72 37.07 3.73
CA GLU A 244 15.33 38.48 3.74
C GLU A 244 14.73 38.86 5.11
N MET A 245 13.82 38.04 5.65
CA MET A 245 13.23 38.22 6.97
C MET A 245 14.29 38.20 8.09
N ALA A 246 15.24 37.26 8.05
CA ALA A 246 16.30 37.14 9.05
C ALA A 246 17.22 38.38 9.08
N ARG A 247 17.47 38.99 7.92
CA ARG A 247 18.27 40.23 7.82
C ARG A 247 17.56 41.45 8.38
N MET A 248 16.23 41.51 8.26
CA MET A 248 15.43 42.67 8.64
C MET A 248 14.99 42.65 10.10
N THR A 249 14.89 41.47 10.73
CA THR A 249 14.42 41.40 12.11
C THR A 249 15.50 41.83 13.12
N PRO A 250 15.18 42.72 14.08
CA PRO A 250 16.09 43.07 15.17
C PRO A 250 16.16 41.99 16.27
N ASP A 251 15.18 41.06 16.31
CA ASP A 251 15.08 39.99 17.30
C ASP A 251 16.13 38.90 17.01
N LEU A 252 17.02 38.66 17.96
CA LEU A 252 18.10 37.69 17.82
C LEU A 252 17.59 36.23 17.82
N GLU A 253 16.60 35.90 18.66
CA GLU A 253 16.06 34.54 18.73
C GLU A 253 15.32 34.19 17.45
N LEU A 254 14.51 35.12 16.94
CA LEU A 254 13.84 34.94 15.67
C LEU A 254 14.84 34.89 14.51
N ARG A 255 15.88 35.73 14.51
CA ARG A 255 16.93 35.68 13.48
C ARG A 255 17.62 34.31 13.44
N VAL A 256 17.93 33.73 14.59
CA VAL A 256 18.51 32.37 14.69
C VAL A 256 17.52 31.33 14.15
N ALA A 257 16.25 31.41 14.55
CA ALA A 257 15.22 30.49 14.09
C ALA A 257 15.05 30.55 12.55
N LEU A 258 14.92 31.74 11.99
CA LEU A 258 14.81 31.96 10.54
C LEU A 258 16.08 31.51 9.81
N SER A 259 17.26 31.79 10.34
CA SER A 259 18.52 31.36 9.70
C SER A 259 18.63 29.83 9.63
N ALA A 260 18.17 29.13 10.67
CA ALA A 260 18.12 27.66 10.66
C ALA A 260 17.10 27.14 9.63
N VAL A 261 15.91 27.76 9.53
CA VAL A 261 14.93 27.41 8.49
C VAL A 261 15.51 27.62 7.09
N ALA A 262 16.18 28.74 6.83
CA ALA A 262 16.81 29.00 5.53
C ALA A 262 17.91 28.00 5.17
N GLN A 263 18.66 27.50 6.16
CA GLN A 263 19.66 26.45 5.95
C GLN A 263 19.00 25.11 5.60
N ASP A 264 17.93 24.75 6.30
CA ASP A 264 17.14 23.55 6.00
C ASP A 264 16.55 23.62 4.58
N GLU A 265 15.90 24.74 4.22
CA GLU A 265 15.30 24.93 2.89
C GLU A 265 16.37 24.88 1.77
N ALA A 266 17.55 25.46 2.00
CA ALA A 266 18.67 25.36 1.06
C ALA A 266 19.21 23.92 0.92
N ARG A 267 19.29 23.18 2.03
CA ARG A 267 19.67 21.76 2.05
C ARG A 267 18.68 20.93 1.23
N TYR A 268 17.37 21.17 1.39
CA TYR A 268 16.35 20.45 0.63
C TYR A 268 16.28 20.87 -0.83
N CYS A 269 16.52 22.15 -1.16
CA CYS A 269 16.69 22.56 -2.55
C CYS A 269 17.78 21.73 -3.25
N ALA A 270 18.92 21.54 -2.59
CA ALA A 270 20.02 20.74 -3.13
C ALA A 270 19.67 19.25 -3.22
N MET A 271 19.02 18.69 -2.19
CA MET A 271 18.56 17.30 -2.20
C MET A 271 17.56 17.05 -3.33
N LEU A 272 16.49 17.83 -3.42
CA LEU A 272 15.44 17.69 -4.43
C LEU A 272 16.03 17.83 -5.85
N SER A 273 16.92 18.80 -6.08
CA SER A 273 17.56 18.99 -7.39
C SER A 273 18.34 17.75 -7.82
N ARG A 274 19.12 17.13 -6.91
CA ARG A 274 19.84 15.88 -7.21
C ARG A 274 18.90 14.73 -7.57
N HIS A 275 17.79 14.58 -6.84
CA HIS A 275 16.83 13.51 -7.14
C HIS A 275 16.09 13.76 -8.46
N ILE A 276 15.72 15.01 -8.77
CA ILE A 276 15.10 15.35 -10.06
C ILE A 276 16.04 15.01 -11.22
N GLU A 277 17.32 15.38 -11.14
CA GLU A 277 18.33 15.04 -12.15
C GLU A 277 18.51 13.53 -12.29
N ARG A 278 18.57 12.80 -11.16
CA ARG A 278 18.69 11.33 -11.13
C ARG A 278 17.50 10.63 -11.80
N LEU A 279 16.30 11.20 -11.71
CA LEU A 279 15.09 10.72 -12.35
C LEU A 279 14.96 11.17 -13.82
N GLY A 280 15.97 11.86 -14.38
CA GLY A 280 15.97 12.35 -15.75
C GLY A 280 15.18 13.65 -15.98
N GLY A 281 14.68 14.29 -14.92
CA GLY A 281 14.01 15.58 -14.98
C GLY A 281 14.98 16.77 -14.95
N GLN A 282 14.48 17.97 -15.27
CA GLN A 282 15.22 19.22 -15.09
C GLN A 282 14.74 19.96 -13.83
N PRO A 283 15.62 20.30 -12.89
CA PRO A 283 15.25 21.07 -11.70
C PRO A 283 14.76 22.48 -12.05
N SER A 284 13.57 22.83 -11.58
CA SER A 284 12.95 24.12 -11.81
C SER A 284 13.78 25.26 -11.23
N SER A 285 13.92 26.34 -12.00
CA SER A 285 14.50 27.60 -11.55
C SER A 285 13.48 28.57 -10.97
N GLU A 286 12.20 28.23 -11.04
CA GLU A 286 11.14 29.13 -10.61
C GLU A 286 11.11 29.31 -9.09
N THR A 287 10.71 30.50 -8.69
CA THR A 287 10.36 30.81 -7.32
C THR A 287 8.92 31.26 -7.37
N GLY A 288 8.00 30.42 -6.90
CA GLY A 288 6.56 30.67 -7.03
C GLY A 288 6.10 31.98 -6.35
N ALA A 289 4.80 32.27 -6.44
CA ALA A 289 4.17 33.52 -5.98
C ALA A 289 4.31 33.84 -4.46
N PHE A 290 5.01 33.01 -3.68
CA PHE A 290 5.24 33.18 -2.26
C PHE A 290 6.13 34.40 -1.95
N LEU A 291 7.20 34.62 -2.72
CA LEU A 291 8.13 35.73 -2.49
C LEU A 291 7.45 37.10 -2.68
N GLU A 292 6.61 37.22 -3.70
CA GLU A 292 5.81 38.43 -3.94
C GLU A 292 4.82 38.70 -2.80
N LYS A 293 4.14 37.65 -2.34
CA LYS A 293 3.22 37.76 -1.19
C LYS A 293 3.94 38.19 0.09
N LEU A 294 5.14 37.66 0.36
CA LEU A 294 5.95 38.04 1.52
C LEU A 294 6.34 39.53 1.49
N ARG A 295 6.72 40.04 0.33
CA ARG A 295 7.11 41.46 0.15
C ARG A 295 5.93 42.42 0.34
N GLY A 296 4.71 41.98 0.00
CA GLY A 296 3.49 42.78 0.19
C GLY A 296 2.99 42.86 1.64
N ILE A 297 3.58 42.10 2.57
CA ILE A 297 3.20 42.14 3.99
C ILE A 297 4.14 43.08 4.74
N GLU A 298 3.59 44.01 5.54
CA GLU A 298 4.41 44.90 6.38
C GLU A 298 4.67 44.30 7.77
N GLU A 299 3.66 43.70 8.40
CA GLU A 299 3.77 43.19 9.77
C GLU A 299 4.62 41.90 9.83
N GLN A 300 5.65 41.91 10.70
CA GLN A 300 6.57 40.78 10.90
C GLN A 300 5.86 39.48 11.31
N ASN A 301 4.86 39.57 12.19
CA ASN A 301 4.10 38.40 12.63
C ASN A 301 3.30 37.77 11.47
N ALA A 302 2.69 38.60 10.62
CA ALA A 302 1.97 38.12 9.45
C ALA A 302 2.88 37.44 8.42
N LYS A 303 4.16 37.88 8.32
CA LYS A 303 5.18 37.17 7.51
C LYS A 303 5.50 35.80 8.08
N ILE A 304 5.63 35.69 9.41
CA ILE A 304 5.89 34.42 10.10
C ILE A 304 4.71 33.46 9.93
N ASP A 305 3.48 33.96 10.00
CA ASP A 305 2.28 33.15 9.77
C ASP A 305 2.21 32.62 8.34
N LEU A 306 2.59 33.44 7.36
CA LEU A 306 2.68 33.02 5.97
C LEU A 306 3.77 31.96 5.77
N LEU A 307 4.93 32.13 6.40
CA LEU A 307 6.01 31.14 6.39
C LEU A 307 5.55 29.79 6.96
N ASN A 308 4.92 29.79 8.14
CA ASN A 308 4.39 28.58 8.76
C ASN A 308 3.32 27.89 7.90
N LYS A 309 2.48 28.66 7.21
CA LYS A 309 1.51 28.11 6.25
C LYS A 309 2.21 27.43 5.08
N GLY A 310 3.30 28.00 4.57
CA GLY A 310 4.15 27.39 3.53
C GLY A 310 4.76 26.08 4.01
N GLN A 311 5.42 26.09 5.16
CA GLN A 311 6.03 24.92 5.79
C GLN A 311 4.98 23.80 6.04
N SER A 312 3.80 24.16 6.55
CA SER A 312 2.70 23.21 6.78
C SER A 312 2.09 22.67 5.48
N TRP A 313 2.17 23.43 4.38
CA TRP A 313 1.78 22.93 3.06
C TRP A 313 2.78 21.90 2.57
N VAL A 314 4.09 22.14 2.72
CA VAL A 314 5.14 21.18 2.37
C VAL A 314 4.97 19.87 3.15
N SER A 315 4.82 19.93 4.48
CA SER A 315 4.59 18.72 5.30
C SER A 315 3.37 17.91 4.86
N ARG A 316 2.26 18.58 4.51
CA ARG A 316 1.06 17.89 4.01
C ARG A 316 1.28 17.29 2.63
N ARG A 317 1.96 18.01 1.74
CA ARG A 317 2.28 17.54 0.40
C ARG A 317 3.17 16.30 0.47
N LEU A 318 4.19 16.32 1.32
CA LEU A 318 5.06 15.17 1.62
C LEU A 318 4.24 13.98 2.13
N ALA A 319 3.34 14.19 3.09
CA ALA A 319 2.46 13.13 3.61
C ALA A 319 1.58 12.47 2.53
N GLU A 320 1.13 13.24 1.53
CA GLU A 320 0.33 12.74 0.41
C GLU A 320 1.14 11.91 -0.59
N ILE A 321 2.41 12.26 -0.81
CA ILE A 321 3.25 11.67 -1.86
C ILE A 321 4.10 10.51 -1.35
N LEU A 322 4.53 10.53 -0.08
CA LEU A 322 5.39 9.51 0.53
C LEU A 322 4.86 8.07 0.33
N PRO A 323 3.55 7.78 0.47
CA PRO A 323 3.03 6.44 0.19
C PRO A 323 3.22 5.98 -1.27
N LYS A 324 3.50 6.89 -2.19
CA LYS A 324 3.65 6.70 -3.63
C LYS A 324 5.10 6.84 -4.12
N ILE A 325 6.10 6.93 -3.24
CA ILE A 325 7.51 6.92 -3.64
C ILE A 325 8.03 5.48 -3.62
N ALA A 326 8.57 5.02 -4.76
CA ALA A 326 9.16 3.68 -4.91
C ALA A 326 10.59 3.61 -4.38
N ASP A 327 11.34 4.69 -4.60
CA ASP A 327 12.76 4.77 -4.38
C ASP A 327 13.06 4.94 -2.88
N PRO A 328 13.78 3.99 -2.25
CA PRO A 328 13.99 4.00 -0.80
C PRO A 328 14.86 5.17 -0.33
N ASP A 329 15.90 5.55 -1.10
CA ASP A 329 16.78 6.66 -0.75
C ASP A 329 16.02 7.99 -0.80
N LEU A 330 15.20 8.18 -1.84
CA LEU A 330 14.31 9.35 -1.96
C LEU A 330 13.23 9.34 -0.87
N TYR A 331 12.68 8.18 -0.52
CA TYR A 331 11.66 8.07 0.53
C TYR A 331 12.21 8.52 1.90
N ASP A 332 13.41 8.08 2.25
CA ASP A 332 14.07 8.43 3.52
C ASP A 332 14.40 9.93 3.56
N ASP A 333 14.94 10.49 2.48
CA ASP A 333 15.24 11.92 2.36
C ASP A 333 13.97 12.79 2.48
N LEU A 334 12.85 12.36 1.88
CA LEU A 334 11.56 13.06 1.99
C LEU A 334 10.91 12.91 3.38
N CYS A 335 11.18 11.81 4.09
CA CYS A 335 10.77 11.65 5.49
C CYS A 335 11.54 12.61 6.41
N ASP A 336 12.87 12.69 6.31
CA ASP A 336 13.68 13.68 7.06
C ASP A 336 13.19 15.11 6.76
N MET A 337 12.97 15.41 5.48
CA MET A 337 12.42 16.69 5.06
C MET A 337 11.13 17.04 5.79
N ARG A 338 10.16 16.12 5.80
CA ARG A 338 8.87 16.32 6.48
C ARG A 338 9.04 16.56 7.99
N GLU A 339 9.83 15.74 8.66
CA GLU A 339 10.05 15.88 10.11
C GLU A 339 10.66 17.25 10.46
N VAL A 340 11.60 17.72 9.64
CA VAL A 340 12.25 19.01 9.86
C VAL A 340 11.30 20.17 9.60
N HIS A 341 10.44 20.10 8.57
CA HIS A 341 9.39 21.10 8.38
C HIS A 341 8.42 21.16 9.57
N ASP A 342 8.01 19.99 10.11
CA ASP A 342 7.15 19.95 11.30
C ASP A 342 7.84 20.60 12.52
N ARG A 343 9.16 20.37 12.70
CA ARG A 343 9.96 21.05 13.72
C ARG A 343 10.09 22.55 13.47
N ASN A 344 10.24 22.98 12.22
CA ASN A 344 10.37 24.38 11.84
C ASN A 344 9.07 25.15 12.07
N VAL A 345 7.91 24.55 11.76
CA VAL A 345 6.59 25.10 12.13
C VAL A 345 6.50 25.32 13.63
N ALA A 346 6.86 24.32 14.44
CA ALA A 346 6.84 24.45 15.89
C ALA A 346 7.81 25.53 16.41
N ARG A 347 9.00 25.65 15.80
CA ARG A 347 10.01 26.65 16.14
C ARG A 347 9.50 28.07 15.86
N CYS A 348 8.92 28.31 14.69
CA CYS A 348 8.45 29.61 14.26
C CYS A 348 7.10 30.00 14.89
N ALA A 349 6.25 29.03 15.25
CA ALA A 349 4.97 29.28 15.93
C ALA A 349 5.11 30.06 17.25
N ARG A 350 6.27 30.00 17.91
CA ARG A 350 6.55 30.76 19.13
C ARG A 350 6.62 32.27 18.91
N PHE A 351 6.81 32.70 17.66
CA PHE A 351 6.90 34.09 17.23
C PHE A 351 5.67 34.54 16.43
N SER A 352 4.72 33.63 16.20
CA SER A 352 3.38 33.93 15.69
C SER A 352 2.54 34.54 16.82
N ARG A 353 1.58 35.42 16.52
CA ARG A 353 0.65 35.93 17.55
C ARG A 353 -0.08 34.73 18.18
N GLN A 354 -0.05 34.62 19.51
CA GLN A 354 -1.06 33.81 20.21
C GLN A 354 -2.43 34.46 19.99
N PRO A 355 -3.49 33.71 19.66
CA PRO A 355 -4.83 34.28 19.69
C PRO A 355 -5.13 34.74 21.12
N ALA A 356 -5.59 35.98 21.25
CA ALA A 356 -5.99 36.60 22.51
C ALA A 356 -7.16 35.86 23.16
#